data_AF-A0A9D7F0G2-F1
#
_entry.id   AF-A0A9D7F0G2-F1
#
_cell.length_a   1.000
_cell.length_b   1.000
_cell.length_c   1.000
_cell.angle_alpha   90.00
_cell.angle_beta   90.00
_cell.angle_gamma   90.00
#
_symmetry.space_group_name_H-M   'P 1'
#
loop_
_entity.id
_entity.type
_entity.pdbx_description
1 polymer ?
#
loop_
_entity_poly.entity_id
_entity_poly.type
_entity_poly.pdbx_seq_one_letter_code
_entity_poly.pdbx_strand_id
1 'polypeptide(L)'
;MNTHTQNFKVRLGLFVIIGLAIFVFAIFIIGKQKHLFDPVFKVTSTFYNVSGLQVGNNVRFSGINVGTVDNIAIINDSTVRVDLLIKQSVKKFIRQDCGVAIGSEGLIGDRLVIVTQGSGDSPMVKNGQELGVCRTYRNGRHHGKFEGDGGLRRSCHRTTG
;
A
#
# COMPACT_ATOMS: atom_id res chain seq x y z
N MET A 1 14.75 55.39 -39.49
CA MET A 1 13.83 54.80 -38.51
C MET A 1 14.60 53.90 -37.56
N ASN A 2 14.64 54.32 -36.31
CA ASN A 2 15.61 53.96 -35.28
C ASN A 2 15.00 52.87 -34.41
N THR A 3 15.74 51.77 -34.34
CA THR A 3 15.41 50.48 -33.75
C THR A 3 15.31 50.56 -32.22
N HIS A 4 14.17 50.99 -31.68
CA HIS A 4 13.91 51.01 -30.23
C HIS A 4 13.03 49.85 -29.70
N THR A 5 12.62 48.92 -30.57
CA THR A 5 11.69 47.82 -30.21
C THR A 5 12.34 46.60 -29.55
N GLN A 6 13.66 46.41 -29.65
CA GLN A 6 14.32 45.17 -29.20
C GLN A 6 14.21 44.96 -27.67
N ASN A 7 14.41 46.01 -26.88
CA ASN A 7 14.36 45.93 -25.42
C ASN A 7 12.96 45.60 -24.88
N PHE A 8 11.89 46.05 -25.57
CA PHE A 8 10.53 45.73 -25.18
C PHE A 8 10.19 44.25 -25.42
N LYS A 9 10.60 43.70 -26.56
CA LYS A 9 10.42 42.28 -26.88
C LYS A 9 11.17 41.37 -25.90
N VAL A 10 12.40 41.73 -25.53
CA VAL A 10 13.19 40.99 -24.53
C VAL A 10 12.56 41.04 -23.14
N ARG A 11 12.06 42.21 -22.71
CA ARG A 11 11.35 42.35 -21.42
C ARG A 11 10.06 41.53 -21.37
N LEU A 12 9.28 41.52 -22.45
CA LEU A 12 8.05 40.73 -22.53
C LEU A 12 8.36 39.23 -22.50
N GLY A 13 9.37 38.77 -23.24
CA GLY A 13 9.82 37.38 -23.20
C GLY A 13 10.30 36.96 -21.82
N LEU A 14 11.09 37.82 -21.15
CA LEU A 14 11.56 37.56 -19.78
C LEU A 14 10.38 37.46 -18.79
N PHE A 15 9.38 38.32 -18.91
CA PHE A 15 8.18 38.25 -18.06
C PHE A 15 7.42 36.93 -18.23
N VAL A 16 7.25 36.48 -19.47
CA VAL A 16 6.58 35.20 -19.76
C VAL A 16 7.38 34.03 -19.21
N ILE A 17 8.70 34.03 -19.36
CA ILE A 17 9.58 32.97 -18.83
C ILE A 17 9.52 32.92 -17.31
N ILE A 18 9.56 34.07 -16.63
CA ILE A 18 9.45 34.14 -15.17
C ILE A 18 8.09 33.62 -14.71
N GLY A 19 7.00 34.04 -15.37
CA GLY A 19 5.66 33.56 -15.07
C GLY A 19 5.52 32.04 -15.24
N LEU A 20 6.08 31.50 -16.33
CA LEU A 20 6.09 30.06 -16.57
C LEU A 20 6.92 29.30 -15.53
N ALA A 21 8.08 29.84 -15.14
CA ALA A 21 8.93 29.24 -14.12
C ALA A 21 8.21 29.16 -12.76
N ILE A 22 7.52 30.23 -12.36
CA ILE A 22 6.72 30.25 -11.12
C ILE A 22 5.57 29.24 -11.22
N PHE A 23 4.89 29.15 -12.37
CA PHE A 23 3.80 28.21 -12.58
C PHE A 23 4.26 26.75 -12.46
N VAL A 24 5.38 26.39 -13.11
CA VAL A 24 6.00 25.06 -12.98
C VAL A 24 6.40 24.79 -11.53
N PHE A 25 6.97 25.78 -10.84
CA PHE A 25 7.37 25.65 -9.44
C PHE A 25 6.17 25.43 -8.50
N ALA A 26 5.05 26.12 -8.73
CA ALA A 26 3.82 25.94 -7.97
C ALA A 26 3.25 24.52 -8.14
N ILE A 27 3.20 24.02 -9.39
CA ILE A 27 2.80 22.63 -9.67
C ILE A 27 3.74 21.65 -8.98
N PHE A 28 5.05 21.90 -8.99
CA PHE A 28 6.04 21.05 -8.34
C PHE A 28 5.85 20.98 -6.83
N ILE A 29 5.56 22.10 -6.15
CA ILE A 29 5.24 22.12 -4.71
C ILE A 29 4.00 21.27 -4.40
N ILE A 30 2.92 21.45 -5.18
CA ILE A 30 1.68 20.67 -5.00
C ILE A 30 1.95 19.18 -5.21
N GLY A 31 2.73 18.82 -6.24
CA GLY A 31 3.13 17.45 -6.52
C GLY A 31 3.93 16.80 -5.38
N LYS A 32 4.87 17.55 -4.76
CA LYS A 32 5.61 17.06 -3.60
C LYS A 32 4.74 16.91 -2.35
N GLN A 33 3.81 17.82 -2.09
CA GLN A 33 2.94 17.77 -0.91
C GLN A 33 1.94 16.61 -0.94
N LYS A 34 1.58 16.09 -2.12
CA LYS A 34 0.66 14.95 -2.21
C LYS A 34 1.31 13.59 -1.94
N HIS A 35 2.58 13.54 -1.51
CA HIS A 35 3.30 12.28 -1.24
C HIS A 35 3.24 11.28 -2.42
N LEU A 36 3.00 11.77 -3.66
CA LEU A 36 2.85 10.95 -4.86
C LEU A 36 4.16 10.26 -5.27
N PHE A 37 5.29 10.76 -4.74
CA PHE A 37 6.63 10.22 -4.95
C PHE A 37 7.18 9.49 -3.72
N ASP A 38 6.37 9.27 -2.68
CA ASP A 38 6.82 8.43 -1.59
C ASP A 38 7.12 7.02 -2.13
N PRO A 39 8.28 6.43 -1.79
CA PRO A 39 8.53 5.05 -2.14
C PRO A 39 7.42 4.20 -1.53
N VAL A 40 6.72 3.47 -2.38
CA VAL A 40 5.69 2.50 -2.01
C VAL A 40 6.21 1.11 -2.33
N PHE A 41 5.77 0.12 -1.56
CA PHE A 41 6.01 -1.28 -1.85
C PHE A 41 4.67 -1.97 -2.09
N LYS A 42 4.71 -2.97 -2.96
CA LYS A 42 3.56 -3.81 -3.28
C LYS A 42 3.52 -4.98 -2.32
N VAL A 43 2.33 -5.28 -1.83
CA VAL A 43 2.01 -6.52 -1.11
C VAL A 43 0.73 -7.08 -1.68
N THR A 44 0.60 -8.38 -1.66
CA THR A 44 -0.55 -9.06 -2.25
C THR A 44 -1.25 -9.90 -1.20
N SER A 45 -2.56 -10.02 -1.29
CA SER A 45 -3.35 -10.80 -0.34
C SER A 45 -4.48 -11.47 -1.07
N THR A 46 -4.71 -12.73 -0.72
CA THR A 46 -5.67 -13.59 -1.42
C THR A 46 -6.89 -13.83 -0.53
N PHE A 47 -8.06 -13.37 -0.97
CA PHE A 47 -9.33 -13.46 -0.24
C PHE A 47 -10.33 -14.35 -0.97
N TYR A 48 -11.17 -15.05 -0.23
CA TYR A 48 -12.30 -15.78 -0.81
C TYR A 48 -13.45 -14.85 -1.21
N ASN A 49 -13.61 -13.74 -0.47
CA ASN A 49 -14.66 -12.78 -0.72
C ASN A 49 -14.21 -11.39 -0.26
N VAL A 50 -14.35 -10.40 -1.14
CA VAL A 50 -13.95 -9.01 -0.89
C VAL A 50 -15.14 -8.04 -0.75
N SER A 51 -16.38 -8.53 -0.81
CA SER A 51 -17.67 -7.85 -0.61
C SER A 51 -17.64 -6.31 -0.60
N GLY A 52 -17.49 -5.72 -1.79
CA GLY A 52 -17.56 -4.26 -1.99
C GLY A 52 -16.24 -3.50 -1.85
N LEU A 53 -15.10 -4.20 -1.75
CA LEU A 53 -13.79 -3.58 -1.91
C LEU A 53 -13.57 -3.16 -3.37
N GLN A 54 -13.10 -1.94 -3.59
CA GLN A 54 -12.78 -1.41 -4.91
C GLN A 54 -11.30 -0.98 -5.01
N VAL A 55 -10.85 -0.71 -6.22
CA VAL A 55 -9.53 -0.12 -6.45
C VAL A 55 -9.55 1.33 -5.96
N GLY A 56 -8.52 1.73 -5.24
CA GLY A 56 -8.43 3.05 -4.60
C GLY A 56 -8.92 3.08 -3.15
N ASN A 57 -9.55 2.02 -2.63
CA ASN A 57 -9.90 1.95 -1.21
C ASN A 57 -8.67 2.07 -0.31
N ASN A 58 -8.86 2.63 0.88
CA ASN A 58 -7.77 2.89 1.82
C ASN A 58 -7.27 1.61 2.48
N VAL A 59 -5.95 1.56 2.70
CA VAL A 59 -5.28 0.54 3.51
C VAL A 59 -4.88 1.17 4.84
N ARG A 60 -5.40 0.63 5.94
CA ARG A 60 -5.12 1.09 7.30
C ARG A 60 -4.23 0.13 8.05
N PHE A 61 -3.29 0.70 8.80
CA PHE A 61 -2.48 -0.01 9.78
C PHE A 61 -2.58 0.74 11.10
N SER A 62 -2.97 0.05 12.17
CA SER A 62 -3.19 0.65 13.51
C SER A 62 -4.06 1.91 13.50
N GLY A 63 -5.10 1.95 12.65
CA GLY A 63 -6.04 3.07 12.53
C GLY A 63 -5.57 4.23 11.64
N ILE A 64 -4.35 4.19 11.12
CA ILE A 64 -3.79 5.24 10.25
C ILE A 64 -3.82 4.76 8.80
N ASN A 65 -4.14 5.66 7.86
CA ASN A 65 -4.05 5.37 6.43
C ASN A 65 -2.57 5.26 6.02
N VAL A 66 -2.18 4.09 5.53
CA VAL A 66 -0.80 3.75 5.14
C VAL A 66 -0.66 3.43 3.66
N GLY A 67 -1.75 3.42 2.89
CA GLY A 67 -1.73 2.94 1.52
C GLY A 67 -3.10 2.89 0.85
N THR A 68 -3.12 2.32 -0.35
CA THR A 68 -4.33 2.17 -1.18
C THR A 68 -4.33 0.84 -1.91
N VAL A 69 -5.51 0.37 -2.27
CA VAL A 69 -5.69 -0.80 -3.14
C VAL A 69 -5.29 -0.41 -4.57
N ASP A 70 -4.35 -1.16 -5.15
CA ASP A 70 -3.81 -0.95 -6.50
C ASP A 70 -4.64 -1.69 -7.54
N ASN A 71 -4.95 -2.96 -7.27
CA ASN A 71 -5.67 -3.82 -8.21
C ASN A 71 -6.43 -4.92 -7.48
N ILE A 72 -7.51 -5.38 -8.10
CA ILE A 72 -8.32 -6.50 -7.64
C ILE A 72 -8.53 -7.41 -8.84
N ALA A 73 -7.98 -8.62 -8.78
CA ALA A 73 -8.04 -9.61 -9.83
C ALA A 73 -8.66 -10.91 -9.31
N ILE A 74 -9.64 -11.44 -10.05
CA ILE A 74 -10.19 -12.77 -9.76
C ILE A 74 -9.23 -13.79 -10.37
N ILE A 75 -8.63 -14.64 -9.54
CA ILE A 75 -7.66 -15.65 -10.00
C ILE A 75 -8.32 -17.02 -10.20
N ASN A 76 -9.35 -17.35 -9.43
CA ASN A 76 -10.14 -18.59 -9.52
C ASN A 76 -11.62 -18.29 -9.21
N ASP A 77 -12.51 -19.25 -9.48
CA ASP A 77 -13.96 -19.13 -9.26
C ASP A 77 -14.36 -18.73 -7.82
N SER A 78 -13.48 -18.99 -6.84
CA SER A 78 -13.71 -18.74 -5.42
C SER A 78 -12.66 -17.82 -4.78
N THR A 79 -11.72 -17.28 -5.55
CA THR A 79 -10.54 -16.62 -5.00
C THR A 79 -10.20 -15.34 -5.74
N VAL A 80 -10.00 -14.27 -4.97
CA VAL A 80 -9.68 -12.92 -5.43
C VAL A 80 -8.33 -12.51 -4.87
N ARG A 81 -7.41 -12.16 -5.76
CA ARG A 81 -6.14 -11.52 -5.43
C ARG A 81 -6.34 -10.02 -5.34
N VAL A 82 -5.88 -9.43 -4.25
CA VAL A 82 -5.87 -7.99 -4.03
C VAL A 82 -4.43 -7.52 -3.93
N ASP A 83 -4.06 -6.59 -4.79
CA ASP A 83 -2.76 -5.94 -4.79
C ASP A 83 -2.87 -4.62 -4.01
N LEU A 84 -1.99 -4.45 -3.04
CA LEU A 84 -1.99 -3.34 -2.09
C LEU A 84 -0.69 -2.54 -2.26
N LEU A 85 -0.82 -1.22 -2.28
CA LEU A 85 0.30 -0.29 -2.26
C LEU A 85 0.42 0.32 -0.87
N ILE A 86 1.54 0.06 -0.20
CA ILE A 86 1.81 0.57 1.15
C ILE A 86 3.04 1.47 1.14
N LYS A 87 3.00 2.56 1.90
CA LYS A 87 4.13 3.48 2.06
C LYS A 87 5.33 2.78 2.70
N GLN A 88 6.52 2.97 2.15
CA GLN A 88 7.77 2.41 2.68
C GLN A 88 8.06 2.85 4.11
N SER A 89 7.58 4.04 4.52
CA SER A 89 7.75 4.58 5.87
C SER A 89 7.21 3.65 6.97
N VAL A 90 6.18 2.85 6.68
CA VAL A 90 5.58 1.92 7.63
C VAL A 90 6.10 0.49 7.49
N LYS A 91 6.93 0.20 6.48
CA LYS A 91 7.48 -1.13 6.23
C LYS A 91 8.20 -1.73 7.44
N LYS A 92 8.84 -0.89 8.27
CA LYS A 92 9.52 -1.31 9.51
C LYS A 92 8.58 -1.87 10.59
N PHE A 93 7.29 -1.56 10.51
CA PHE A 93 6.28 -2.04 11.46
C PHE A 93 5.48 -3.23 10.92
N ILE A 94 5.53 -3.48 9.61
CA ILE A 94 4.81 -4.57 8.96
C ILE A 94 5.74 -5.79 8.83
N ARG A 95 5.31 -6.88 9.44
CA ARG A 95 6.05 -8.15 9.49
C ARG A 95 5.46 -9.15 8.50
N GLN A 96 6.20 -10.20 8.19
CA GLN A 96 5.78 -11.21 7.21
C GLN A 96 4.56 -12.03 7.65
N ASP A 97 4.37 -12.15 8.96
CA ASP A 97 3.29 -12.89 9.61
C ASP A 97 2.10 -11.99 9.98
N CYS A 98 2.04 -10.76 9.46
CA CYS A 98 0.89 -9.91 9.68
C CYS A 98 -0.37 -10.47 9.03
N GLY A 99 -1.52 -10.18 9.64
CA GLY A 99 -2.83 -10.51 9.11
C GLY A 99 -3.43 -9.35 8.31
N VAL A 100 -4.12 -9.67 7.23
CA VAL A 100 -4.92 -8.71 6.46
C VAL A 100 -6.40 -9.02 6.63
N ALA A 101 -7.22 -8.02 6.90
CA ALA A 101 -8.67 -8.14 7.03
C ALA A 101 -9.38 -7.05 6.23
N ILE A 102 -10.63 -7.29 5.84
CA ILE A 102 -11.48 -6.28 5.20
C ILE A 102 -12.42 -5.73 6.27
N GLY A 103 -12.40 -4.42 6.44
CA GLY A 103 -13.28 -3.67 7.33
C GLY A 103 -14.18 -2.72 6.56
N SER A 104 -15.00 -1.99 7.31
CA SER A 104 -15.82 -0.89 6.81
C SER A 104 -15.46 0.39 7.55
N GLU A 105 -15.48 1.52 6.84
CA GLU A 105 -15.30 2.83 7.44
C GLU A 105 -16.67 3.39 7.87
N GLY A 106 -16.91 3.50 9.18
CA GLY A 106 -18.15 4.08 9.72
C GLY A 106 -19.40 3.18 9.59
N LEU A 107 -20.58 3.80 9.70
CA LEU A 107 -21.89 3.10 9.79
C LEU A 107 -22.48 2.71 8.43
N ILE A 108 -22.20 3.49 7.38
CA ILE A 108 -22.70 3.28 6.01
C ILE A 108 -21.53 2.92 5.06
N GLY A 109 -20.31 3.18 5.51
CA GLY A 109 -19.27 3.63 4.60
C GLY A 109 -18.45 2.55 3.91
N ASP A 110 -17.55 3.11 3.11
CA ASP A 110 -16.71 2.42 2.14
C ASP A 110 -15.89 1.30 2.79
N ARG A 111 -15.50 0.31 1.98
CA ARG A 111 -14.65 -0.78 2.46
C ARG A 111 -13.23 -0.27 2.66
N LEU A 112 -12.51 -0.90 3.56
CA LEU A 112 -11.10 -0.60 3.75
C LEU A 112 -10.34 -1.88 4.10
N VAL A 113 -9.05 -1.89 3.80
CA VAL A 113 -8.19 -3.01 4.16
C VAL A 113 -7.49 -2.68 5.46
N ILE A 114 -7.62 -3.56 6.45
CA ILE A 114 -6.95 -3.45 7.75
C ILE A 114 -5.77 -4.41 7.75
N VAL A 115 -4.57 -3.88 7.94
CA VAL A 115 -3.35 -4.66 8.15
C VAL A 115 -3.05 -4.65 9.64
N THR A 116 -2.91 -5.84 10.24
CA THR A 116 -2.53 -5.98 11.64
C THR A 116 -1.02 -5.98 11.80
N GLN A 117 -0.56 -5.79 13.04
CA GLN A 117 0.83 -6.06 13.38
C GLN A 117 1.07 -7.59 13.41
N GLY A 118 2.22 -8.02 12.89
CA GLY A 118 2.72 -9.38 13.09
C GLY A 118 3.59 -9.48 14.35
N SER A 119 4.22 -10.63 14.56
CA SER A 119 5.06 -10.92 15.71
C SER A 119 6.41 -10.19 15.60
N GLY A 120 6.93 -9.71 16.73
CA GLY A 120 8.19 -8.96 16.77
C GLY A 120 9.41 -9.73 16.23
N ASP A 121 9.40 -11.06 16.35
CA ASP A 121 10.47 -11.96 15.92
C ASP A 121 10.45 -12.27 14.41
N SER A 122 9.35 -11.93 13.73
CA SER A 122 9.20 -12.21 12.31
C SER A 122 10.00 -11.20 11.47
N PRO A 123 10.61 -11.62 10.35
CA PRO A 123 11.32 -10.72 9.45
C PRO A 123 10.40 -9.61 8.88
N MET A 124 11.02 -8.55 8.35
CA MET A 124 10.29 -7.49 7.66
C MET A 124 9.67 -7.99 6.36
N VAL A 125 8.52 -7.42 5.98
CA VAL A 125 7.83 -7.75 4.72
C VAL A 125 8.68 -7.40 3.49
N LYS A 126 8.71 -8.30 2.51
CA LYS A 126 9.39 -8.08 1.21
C LYS A 126 8.44 -7.47 0.19
N ASN A 127 9.00 -6.81 -0.83
CA ASN A 127 8.21 -6.30 -1.93
C ASN A 127 7.64 -7.46 -2.76
N GLY A 128 6.35 -7.41 -3.08
CA GLY A 128 5.61 -8.48 -3.77
C GLY A 128 5.27 -9.68 -2.88
N GLN A 129 5.47 -9.58 -1.56
CA GLN A 129 5.15 -10.68 -0.66
C GLN A 129 3.63 -10.86 -0.52
N GLU A 130 3.20 -12.11 -0.47
CA GLU A 130 1.83 -12.47 -0.12
C GLU A 130 1.65 -12.47 1.40
N LEU A 131 0.64 -11.74 1.87
CA LEU A 131 0.26 -11.64 3.27
C LEU A 131 -0.92 -12.55 3.58
N GLY A 132 -0.88 -13.18 4.75
CA GLY A 132 -1.97 -14.03 5.22
C GLY A 132 -3.21 -13.21 5.57
N VAL A 133 -4.38 -13.70 5.17
CA VAL A 133 -5.65 -13.12 5.61
C VAL A 133 -5.91 -13.52 7.06
N CYS A 134 -6.18 -12.53 7.92
CA CYS A 134 -6.66 -12.79 9.26
C CYS A 134 -8.07 -13.40 9.13
N ARG A 135 -8.15 -14.71 9.33
CA ARG A 135 -9.44 -15.42 9.29
C ARG A 135 -10.21 -15.03 10.54
N THR A 136 -11.03 -13.99 10.44
CA THR A 136 -11.96 -13.63 11.51
C THR A 136 -12.93 -14.79 11.70
N TYR A 137 -12.71 -15.50 12.81
CA TYR A 137 -13.55 -16.45 13.53
C TYR A 137 -14.83 -16.92 12.80
N ARG A 138 -14.71 -18.03 12.05
CA ARG A 138 -15.85 -18.92 11.82
C ARG A 138 -16.17 -19.58 13.17
N ASN A 139 -17.39 -19.36 13.64
CA ASN A 139 -17.93 -19.91 14.88
C ASN A 139 -17.48 -21.37 15.14
N GLY A 140 -16.87 -21.62 16.30
CA GLY A 140 -16.48 -22.95 16.76
C GLY A 140 -14.97 -23.12 16.94
N ARG A 141 -14.53 -23.11 18.21
CA ARG A 141 -13.26 -23.63 18.76
C ARG A 141 -12.19 -23.96 17.72
N HIS A 142 -11.14 -23.15 17.64
CA HIS A 142 -9.74 -23.59 17.69
C HIS A 142 -8.87 -22.32 17.71
N HIS A 143 -7.94 -22.26 18.67
CA HIS A 143 -6.83 -21.31 18.65
C HIS A 143 -6.02 -21.53 17.36
N GLY A 144 -6.36 -20.79 16.30
CA GLY A 144 -5.63 -20.79 15.05
C GLY A 144 -4.34 -19.99 15.23
N LYS A 145 -3.28 -20.69 15.63
CA LYS A 145 -1.91 -20.21 15.50
C LYS A 145 -1.68 -19.84 14.03
N PHE A 146 -1.15 -18.65 13.78
CA PHE A 146 -0.59 -18.30 12.47
C PHE A 146 0.61 -19.22 12.24
N GLU A 147 0.37 -20.39 11.64
CA GLU A 147 1.42 -21.27 11.15
C GLU A 147 1.85 -20.69 9.79
N GLY A 148 2.88 -19.86 9.83
CA GLY A 148 3.56 -19.41 8.63
C GLY A 148 4.16 -20.63 7.94
N ASP A 149 3.58 -21.02 6.80
CA ASP A 149 4.12 -22.09 5.95
C ASP A 149 5.35 -21.57 5.19
N GLY A 150 6.40 -21.29 5.96
CA GLY A 150 7.76 -21.16 5.48
C GLY A 150 8.33 -22.55 5.33
N GLY A 151 8.25 -23.09 4.11
CA GLY A 151 8.83 -24.39 3.79
C GLY A 151 10.27 -24.50 4.24
N LEU A 152 10.51 -25.35 5.24
CA LEU A 152 11.76 -26.08 5.39
C LEU A 152 11.46 -27.40 6.10
N ARG A 153 11.21 -28.42 5.28
CA ARG A 153 11.40 -29.81 5.64
C ARG A 153 12.76 -29.97 6.34
N ARG A 154 12.75 -30.27 7.63
CA ARG A 154 13.88 -30.94 8.30
C ARG A 154 13.34 -32.17 9.01
N SER A 155 13.26 -33.24 8.22
CA SER A 155 13.56 -34.58 8.68
C SER A 155 14.95 -34.57 9.31
N CYS A 156 15.09 -34.98 10.57
CA CYS A 156 16.08 -35.98 11.03
C CYS A 156 16.18 -36.06 12.57
N HIS A 157 16.36 -37.30 13.04
CA HIS A 157 16.80 -37.78 14.38
C HIS A 157 15.79 -37.62 15.53
N ARG A 158 15.16 -38.68 16.06
CA ARG A 158 15.68 -39.94 16.65
C ARG A 158 16.81 -39.68 17.67
N THR A 159 16.42 -39.61 18.94
CA THR A 159 17.27 -40.04 20.06
C THR A 159 16.40 -40.60 21.18
N THR A 160 16.47 -41.93 21.31
CA THR A 160 16.20 -42.70 22.52
C THR A 160 17.21 -42.32 23.60
N GLY A 161 16.76 -42.30 24.85
CA GLY A 161 17.55 -42.16 26.06
C GLY A 161 16.66 -42.29 27.27
#